data_AF-A0A7C2LJK4-F1
#
_entry.id   AF-A0A7C2LJK4-F1
#
_cell.length_a   1.000
_cell.length_b   1.000
_cell.length_c   1.000
_cell.angle_alpha   90.00
_cell.angle_beta   90.00
_cell.angle_gamma   90.00
#
_symmetry.space_group_name_H-M   'P 1'
#
loop_
_entity.id
_entity.type
_entity.pdbx_description
1 polymer ?
#
loop_
_entity_poly.entity_id
_entity_poly.type
_entity_poly.pdbx_seq_one_letter_code
_entity_poly.pdbx_strand_id
1 'polypeptide(L)'
;MGIVIGIALVGLGVGLVIARGAQAAKLMQIQGTETSRVADLAELARQVAEEMGAGSFNQITEIKGRAAARSPLTSELAKLDCVWYSMRVLREYEETYWDTDSNGNRVQRTRRGADQV
;
A
#
# COMPACT_ATOMS: atom_id res chain seq x y z
N MET A 1 -20.58 -18.10 -37.28
CA MET A 1 -19.67 -17.08 -36.71
C MET A 1 -20.41 -16.01 -35.89
N GLY A 2 -21.45 -15.35 -36.43
CA GLY A 2 -22.16 -14.26 -35.73
C GLY A 2 -22.81 -14.63 -34.39
N ILE A 3 -23.41 -15.83 -34.27
CA ILE A 3 -24.03 -16.29 -33.02
C ILE A 3 -22.99 -16.50 -31.91
N VAL A 4 -21.82 -17.04 -32.25
CA VAL A 4 -20.72 -17.26 -31.29
C VAL A 4 -20.17 -15.92 -30.78
N ILE A 5 -20.01 -14.94 -31.66
CA ILE A 5 -19.60 -13.58 -31.29
C ILE A 5 -20.66 -12.92 -30.40
N GLY A 6 -21.95 -13.08 -30.72
CA GLY A 6 -23.05 -12.57 -29.90
C GLY A 6 -23.05 -13.14 -28.48
N ILE A 7 -22.89 -14.46 -28.33
CA ILE A 7 -22.81 -15.12 -27.02
C ILE A 7 -21.59 -14.63 -26.23
N ALA A 8 -20.43 -14.50 -26.88
CA ALA A 8 -19.22 -14.00 -26.25
C ALA A 8 -19.39 -12.55 -25.74
N LEU A 9 -20.03 -11.68 -26.52
CA LEU A 9 -20.30 -10.29 -26.13
C LEU A 9 -21.27 -10.20 -24.95
N VAL A 10 -22.32 -11.03 -24.92
CA VAL A 10 -23.26 -11.09 -23.79
C VAL A 10 -22.55 -11.57 -22.53
N GLY A 11 -21.73 -12.62 -22.63
CA GLY A 11 -20.94 -13.11 -21.49
C GLY A 11 -19.99 -12.05 -20.93
N LEU A 12 -19.29 -11.33 -21.82
CA LEU A 12 -18.43 -10.21 -21.42
C LEU A 12 -19.24 -9.09 -20.76
N GLY A 13 -20.40 -8.74 -21.31
CA GLY A 13 -21.29 -7.72 -20.76
C GLY A 13 -21.77 -8.07 -19.35
N VAL A 14 -22.23 -9.29 -19.14
CA VAL A 14 -22.64 -9.79 -17.81
C VAL A 14 -21.46 -9.76 -16.83
N GLY A 15 -20.27 -10.22 -17.26
CA GLY A 15 -19.06 -10.17 -16.44
C GLY A 15 -18.70 -8.74 -15.99
N LEU A 16 -18.80 -7.76 -16.91
CA LEU A 16 -18.54 -6.35 -16.60
C LEU A 16 -19.57 -5.75 -15.62
N VAL A 17 -20.84 -6.13 -15.72
CA VAL A 17 -21.89 -5.65 -14.79
C VAL A 17 -21.65 -6.19 -13.37
N ILE A 18 -21.31 -7.47 -13.23
CA ILE A 18 -20.97 -8.05 -11.92
C ILE A 18 -19.74 -7.37 -11.33
N ALA A 19 -18.69 -7.18 -12.13
CA ALA A 19 -17.48 -6.48 -11.69
C ALA A 19 -17.75 -5.04 -11.24
N ARG A 20 -18.64 -4.31 -11.94
CA ARG A 20 -19.05 -2.97 -11.54
C ARG A 20 -19.82 -2.95 -10.22
N GLY A 21 -20.74 -3.89 -10.00
CA GLY A 21 -21.48 -4.01 -8.74
C GLY A 21 -20.55 -4.21 -7.54
N ALA A 22 -19.56 -5.10 -7.67
CA ALA A 22 -18.56 -5.35 -6.62
C ALA A 22 -17.69 -4.12 -6.32
N GLN A 23 -17.32 -3.35 -7.35
CA GLN A 23 -16.55 -2.11 -7.17
C GLN A 23 -17.40 -0.99 -6.56
N ALA A 24 -18.66 -0.86 -6.97
CA ALA A 24 -19.59 0.12 -6.41
C ALA A 24 -19.88 -0.14 -4.93
N ALA A 25 -20.01 -1.40 -4.52
CA ALA A 25 -20.18 -1.77 -3.11
C ALA A 25 -18.95 -1.36 -2.27
N LYS A 26 -17.74 -1.59 -2.77
CA LYS A 26 -16.50 -1.12 -2.11
C LYS A 26 -16.45 0.41 -2.03
N LEU A 27 -16.84 1.11 -3.08
CA LEU A 27 -16.87 2.56 -3.09
C LEU A 27 -17.88 3.12 -2.10
N MET A 28 -19.08 2.52 -1.99
CA MET A 28 -20.07 2.87 -0.99
C MET A 28 -19.58 2.62 0.44
N GLN A 29 -18.84 1.54 0.68
CA GLN A 29 -18.20 1.31 1.98
C GLN A 29 -17.21 2.42 2.32
N ILE A 30 -16.38 2.85 1.36
CA ILE A 30 -15.43 3.95 1.56
C ILE A 30 -16.17 5.29 1.77
N GLN A 31 -17.17 5.59 0.95
CA GLN A 31 -17.93 6.85 1.02
C GLN A 31 -18.78 6.97 2.28
N GLY A 32 -19.34 5.85 2.76
CA GLY A 32 -20.13 5.80 4.00
C GLY A 32 -19.28 5.66 5.27
N THR A 33 -17.96 5.54 5.14
CA THR A 33 -17.07 5.48 6.29
C THR A 33 -16.89 6.89 6.85
N GLU A 34 -17.58 7.18 7.95
CA GLU A 34 -17.40 8.46 8.65
C GLU A 34 -16.03 8.56 9.29
N THR A 35 -15.45 9.77 9.27
CA THR A 35 -14.22 10.08 9.99
C THR A 35 -14.55 10.31 11.48
N SER A 36 -13.95 9.51 12.36
CA SER A 36 -14.08 9.65 13.82
C SER A 36 -12.73 9.83 14.49
N ARG A 37 -12.72 10.41 15.70
CA ARG A 37 -11.53 10.42 16.56
C ARG A 37 -11.50 9.19 17.44
N VAL A 38 -10.30 8.74 17.82
CA VAL A 38 -10.12 7.60 18.73
C VAL A 38 -10.82 7.82 20.07
N ALA A 39 -10.82 9.05 20.58
CA ALA A 39 -11.48 9.39 21.85
C ALA A 39 -12.99 9.15 21.78
N ASP A 40 -13.64 9.63 20.71
CA ASP A 40 -15.09 9.52 20.50
C ASP A 40 -15.50 8.04 20.38
N LEU A 41 -14.72 7.25 19.64
CA LEU A 41 -14.95 5.80 19.50
C LEU A 41 -14.77 5.05 20.81
N ALA A 42 -13.78 5.44 21.62
CA ALA A 42 -13.55 4.82 22.93
C ALA A 42 -14.64 5.16 23.95
N GLU A 43 -15.22 6.36 23.85
CA GLU A 43 -16.36 6.77 24.67
C GLU A 43 -17.63 6.01 24.25
N LEU A 44 -17.93 5.95 22.95
CA LEU A 44 -19.07 5.21 22.42
C LEU A 44 -18.99 3.72 22.74
N ALA A 45 -17.80 3.11 22.58
CA ALA A 45 -17.57 1.72 22.95
C ALA A 45 -17.85 1.44 24.43
N ARG A 46 -17.54 2.40 25.32
CA ARG A 46 -17.80 2.29 26.75
C ARG A 46 -19.28 2.37 27.06
N GLN A 47 -19.98 3.33 26.47
CA GLN A 47 -21.45 3.47 26.61
C GLN A 47 -22.18 2.21 26.14
N VAL A 48 -21.81 1.68 24.97
CA VAL A 48 -22.38 0.44 24.44
C VAL A 48 -22.06 -0.75 25.35
N ALA A 49 -20.86 -0.81 25.93
CA ALA A 49 -20.51 -1.88 26.88
C ALA A 49 -21.31 -1.78 28.19
N GLU A 50 -21.64 -0.58 28.66
CA GLU A 50 -22.47 -0.35 29.84
C GLU A 50 -23.94 -0.79 29.59
N GLU A 51 -24.47 -0.55 28.40
CA GLU A 51 -25.86 -0.88 28.05
C GLU A 51 -26.06 -2.32 27.57
N MET A 52 -25.14 -2.85 26.76
CA MET A 52 -25.28 -4.11 26.02
C MET A 52 -24.22 -5.16 26.38
N GLY A 53 -23.31 -4.86 27.30
CA GLY A 53 -22.21 -5.74 27.68
C GLY A 53 -20.96 -5.59 26.81
N ALA A 54 -19.81 -5.92 27.40
CA ALA A 54 -18.51 -5.80 26.75
C ALA A 54 -18.41 -6.68 25.48
N GLY A 55 -17.84 -6.13 24.41
CA GLY A 55 -17.66 -6.81 23.11
C GLY A 55 -18.79 -6.59 22.11
N SER A 56 -19.87 -5.90 22.50
CA SER A 56 -21.03 -5.63 21.63
C SER A 56 -20.82 -4.48 20.63
N PHE A 57 -19.72 -3.72 20.73
CA PHE A 57 -19.45 -2.57 19.87
C PHE A 57 -18.57 -2.95 18.67
N ASN A 58 -19.08 -2.70 17.45
CA ASN A 58 -18.34 -2.84 16.20
C ASN A 58 -18.78 -1.75 15.20
N GLN A 59 -17.84 -0.94 14.72
CA GLN A 59 -18.10 0.13 13.77
C GLN A 59 -16.93 0.27 12.77
N ILE A 60 -17.25 0.32 11.47
CA ILE A 60 -16.29 0.65 10.42
C ILE A 60 -16.20 2.18 10.33
N THR A 61 -15.00 2.72 10.55
CA THR A 61 -14.77 4.17 10.60
C THR A 61 -13.35 4.52 10.15
N GLU A 62 -13.17 5.70 9.57
CA GLU A 62 -11.85 6.25 9.26
C GLU A 62 -11.34 6.96 10.51
N ILE A 63 -10.14 6.61 10.97
CA ILE A 63 -9.52 7.26 12.11
C ILE A 63 -8.57 8.33 11.60
N LYS A 64 -8.86 9.60 11.90
CA LYS A 64 -7.91 10.70 11.71
C LYS A 64 -7.27 11.09 13.04
N GLY A 65 -5.94 11.10 13.06
CA GLY A 65 -5.17 11.46 14.23
C GLY A 65 -3.69 11.60 13.93
N ARG A 66 -2.94 12.01 14.95
CA ARG A 66 -1.48 12.01 14.90
C ARG A 66 -0.98 10.68 15.44
N ALA A 67 -0.13 9.99 14.68
CA ALA A 67 0.53 8.80 15.18
C ALA A 67 1.40 9.17 16.40
N ALA A 68 1.27 8.39 17.46
CA ALA A 68 2.02 8.58 18.70
C ALA A 68 2.52 7.22 19.21
N ALA A 69 3.72 7.22 19.80
CA ALA A 69 4.31 6.06 20.44
C ALA A 69 4.67 6.41 21.88
N ARG A 70 4.38 5.51 22.84
CA ARG A 70 4.75 5.69 24.25
C ARG A 70 6.28 5.74 24.42
N SER A 71 6.98 4.92 23.66
CA SER A 71 8.44 4.90 23.56
C SER A 71 8.79 5.08 22.08
N PRO A 72 9.00 6.31 21.60
CA PRO A 72 9.28 6.56 20.19
C PRO A 72 10.64 5.98 19.78
N LEU A 73 10.77 5.66 18.49
CA LEU A 73 12.04 5.33 17.87
C LEU A 73 12.81 6.63 17.61
N THR A 74 14.13 6.62 17.77
CA THR A 74 14.96 7.74 17.30
C THR A 74 15.44 7.46 15.89
N SER A 75 15.13 8.34 14.94
CA SER A 75 15.55 8.21 13.54
C SER A 75 17.08 8.35 13.41
N GLU A 76 17.70 7.48 12.61
CA GLU A 76 19.16 7.42 12.57
C GLU A 76 19.82 8.66 11.94
N LEU A 77 19.27 9.20 10.86
CA LEU A 77 19.86 10.34 10.15
C LEU A 77 19.51 11.70 10.76
N ALA A 78 18.24 11.90 11.15
CA ALA A 78 17.77 13.17 11.68
C ALA A 78 17.93 13.28 13.21
N LYS A 79 18.16 12.15 13.90
CA LYS A 79 18.21 12.07 15.37
C LYS A 79 16.96 12.66 16.04
N LEU A 80 15.81 12.45 15.40
CA LEU A 80 14.49 12.88 15.87
C LEU A 80 13.63 11.68 16.27
N ASP A 81 12.81 11.87 17.29
CA ASP A 81 11.79 10.91 17.69
C ASP A 81 10.73 10.73 16.61
N CYS A 82 10.40 9.47 16.33
CA CYS A 82 9.48 9.07 15.28
C CYS A 82 8.74 7.78 15.67
N VAL A 83 7.56 7.58 15.08
CA VAL A 83 6.75 6.36 15.29
C VAL A 83 7.16 5.22 14.36
N TRP A 84 7.89 5.55 13.30
CA TRP A 84 8.34 4.62 12.27
C TRP A 84 9.56 5.21 11.55
N TYR A 85 10.54 4.36 11.25
CA TYR A 85 11.73 4.74 10.52
C TYR A 85 12.13 3.60 9.57
N SER A 86 12.52 3.96 8.34
CA SER A 86 13.10 3.03 7.37
C SER A 86 14.22 3.73 6.61
N MET A 87 15.33 3.02 6.45
CA MET A 87 16.50 3.48 5.71
C MET A 87 17.02 2.34 4.84
N ARG A 88 17.49 2.68 3.64
CA ARG A 88 18.19 1.75 2.76
C ARG A 88 19.45 2.45 2.26
N VAL A 89 20.58 1.79 2.41
CA VAL A 89 21.85 2.21 1.81
C VAL A 89 22.01 1.43 0.51
N LEU A 90 22.10 2.16 -0.59
CA LEU A 90 22.40 1.61 -1.90
C LEU A 90 23.78 2.10 -2.29
N ARG A 91 24.67 1.17 -2.63
CA ARG A 91 25.96 1.50 -3.20
C ARG A 91 25.86 1.36 -4.71
N GLU A 92 26.09 2.46 -5.41
CA GLU A 92 26.24 2.48 -6.86
C GLU A 92 27.73 2.47 -7.21
N TYR A 93 28.11 1.64 -8.18
CA TYR A 93 29.48 1.60 -8.66
C TYR A 93 29.53 1.61 -10.18
N GLU A 94 30.58 2.24 -10.70
CA GLU A 94 30.94 2.25 -12.10
C GLU A 94 32.33 1.65 -12.22
N GLU A 95 32.47 0.62 -13.06
CA GLU A 95 33.74 -0.05 -13.30
C GLU A 95 34.10 0.04 -14.78
N THR A 96 35.31 0.54 -15.04
CA THR A 96 35.89 0.54 -16.37
C THR A 96 36.74 -0.70 -16.58
N TYR A 97 36.41 -1.50 -17.58
CA TYR A 97 37.10 -2.74 -17.93
C TYR A 97 37.57 -2.74 -19.39
N TRP A 98 38.57 -3.55 -19.68
CA TRP A 98 39.02 -3.78 -21.06
C TRP A 98 38.37 -5.05 -21.59
N ASP A 99 37.78 -4.96 -22.77
CA ASP A 99 37.16 -6.06 -23.49
C ASP A 99 37.86 -6.27 -24.83
N THR A 100 37.81 -7.48 -25.38
CA THR A 100 38.33 -7.76 -26.73
C THR A 100 37.14 -7.92 -27.65
N ASP A 101 37.04 -7.08 -28.68
CA ASP A 101 35.95 -7.15 -29.64
C ASP A 101 36.08 -8.39 -30.56
N SER A 102 35.05 -8.64 -31.37
CA SER A 102 35.04 -9.74 -32.34
C SER A 102 36.13 -9.66 -33.41
N ASN A 103 36.80 -8.51 -33.54
CA ASN A 103 37.87 -8.25 -34.48
C ASN A 103 39.26 -8.33 -33.82
N GLY A 104 39.33 -8.68 -32.52
CA GLY A 104 40.57 -8.80 -31.76
C GLY A 104 41.11 -7.48 -31.20
N ASN A 105 40.38 -6.36 -31.32
CA ASN A 105 40.81 -5.08 -30.79
C ASN A 105 40.46 -4.96 -29.31
N ARG A 106 41.38 -4.40 -28.52
CA ARG A 106 41.15 -4.11 -27.11
C ARG A 106 40.41 -2.79 -26.96
N VAL A 107 39.18 -2.84 -26.45
CA VAL A 107 38.30 -1.68 -26.27
C VAL A 107 38.01 -1.45 -24.79
N GLN A 108 37.97 -0.19 -24.38
CA GLN A 108 37.60 0.18 -23.02
C GLN A 108 36.08 0.28 -22.93
N ARG A 109 35.48 -0.38 -21.95
CA ARG A 109 34.04 -0.38 -21.70
C ARG A 109 33.77 -0.05 -20.25
N THR A 110 32.55 0.39 -19.98
CA THR A 110 32.09 0.75 -18.64
C THR A 110 30.88 -0.10 -18.29
N ARG A 111 30.84 -0.66 -17.07
CA ARG A 111 29.67 -1.30 -16.50
C ARG A 111 29.25 -0.60 -15.21
N ARG A 112 27.95 -0.46 -15.02
CA ARG A 112 27.34 0.10 -13.80
C ARG A 112 26.61 -1.00 -13.06
N GLY A 113 26.69 -0.98 -11.75
CA GLY A 113 25.96 -1.88 -10.87
C GLY A 113 25.50 -1.15 -9.60
N ALA A 114 24.51 -1.73 -8.94
CA ALA A 114 24.06 -1.26 -7.63
C ALA A 114 23.83 -2.47 -6.72
N ASP A 115 24.28 -2.38 -5.46
CA ASP A 115 24.02 -3.36 -4.42
C ASP A 115 23.48 -2.73 -3.13
N GLN A 116 22.74 -3.52 -2.35
CA GLN A 116 22.31 -3.15 -1.00
C GLN A 116 23.46 -3.50 -0.05
N VAL A 117 23.85 -2.51 0.77
CA VAL A 117 24.92 -2.65 1.78
C VAL A 117 24.33 -3.14 3.09
#